data_AF-A0A9D4U2F8-F1
#
_entry.id   AF-A0A9D4U2F8-F1
#
_cell.length_a   1.000
_cell.length_b   1.000
_cell.length_c   1.000
_cell.angle_alpha   90.00
_cell.angle_beta   90.00
_cell.angle_gamma   90.00
#
_symmetry.space_group_name_H-M   'P 1'
#
loop_
_entity.id
_entity.type
_entity.pdbx_description
1 polymer ?
#
loop_
_entity_poly.entity_id
_entity_poly.type
_entity_poly.pdbx_seq_one_letter_code
_entity_poly.pdbx_strand_id
1 'polypeptide(L)'
;MDVSSSLQRTVTQDSAGCLENCLSFLKGNNDEQRLVGLLLATKYVQGDDTSSVVQIFDAVGIQFINRLLNSGVQGTAEQKEAYVQLSISVLSAFCRVPELAASDEITEKIPTLLEILKKRPKDTILVDCLECLIGISAASDQGKVSIKKAGALSVLMECLARSSSGSDCFLASLKLVQMLMRVNVSEEEIGELASSILSTIEVLAELLSRELNTLESLKLDALLLLQMLCKPEILDLIASFETVFYERLSPFLQVF
;
A
#
# COMPACT_ATOMS: atom_id res chain seq x y z
N MET A 1 18.52 41.13 -28.10
CA MET A 1 18.38 40.99 -26.63
C MET A 1 17.26 40.00 -26.39
N ASP A 2 17.61 38.72 -26.26
CA ASP A 2 16.65 37.63 -26.05
C ASP A 2 16.18 37.61 -24.60
N VAL A 3 14.98 38.14 -24.37
CA VAL A 3 14.32 38.13 -23.06
C VAL A 3 13.76 36.74 -22.73
N SER A 4 13.50 35.90 -23.73
CA SER A 4 12.97 34.54 -23.56
C SER A 4 14.00 33.54 -23.03
N SER A 5 15.30 33.69 -23.36
CA SER A 5 16.36 32.81 -22.83
C SER A 5 16.69 33.08 -21.36
N SER A 6 16.38 34.27 -20.86
CA SER A 6 16.68 34.68 -19.48
C SER A 6 15.61 34.21 -18.50
N LEU A 7 14.36 34.01 -18.93
CA LEU A 7 13.27 33.49 -18.10
C LEU A 7 13.30 31.96 -17.95
N GLN A 8 13.82 31.23 -18.93
CA GLN A 8 14.01 29.77 -18.84
C GLN A 8 15.20 29.35 -17.96
N ARG A 9 16.20 30.23 -17.77
CA ARG A 9 17.34 29.98 -16.88
C ARG A 9 17.02 30.20 -15.39
N THR A 10 16.10 31.10 -15.05
CA THR A 10 15.76 31.38 -13.65
C THR A 10 14.87 30.31 -13.01
N VAL A 11 14.00 29.66 -13.79
CA VAL A 11 13.09 28.63 -13.25
C VAL A 11 13.81 27.28 -13.00
N THR A 12 14.91 27.02 -13.71
CA THR A 12 15.69 25.77 -13.57
C THR A 12 16.85 25.87 -12.57
N GLN A 13 17.40 27.06 -12.30
CA GLN A 13 18.49 27.23 -11.32
C GLN A 13 18.02 27.28 -9.85
N ASP A 14 16.81 27.77 -9.57
CA ASP A 14 16.30 27.83 -8.19
C ASP A 14 15.89 26.45 -7.62
N SER A 15 15.44 25.50 -8.46
CA SER A 15 15.07 24.15 -7.98
C SER A 15 16.31 23.27 -7.72
N ALA A 16 17.34 23.38 -8.56
CA ALA A 16 18.59 22.62 -8.41
C ALA A 16 19.34 22.98 -7.12
N GLY A 17 19.44 24.28 -6.80
CA GLY A 17 20.01 24.73 -5.54
C GLY A 17 19.16 24.35 -4.31
N CYS A 18 17.84 24.20 -4.49
CA CYS A 18 16.96 23.76 -3.41
C CYS A 18 17.05 22.25 -3.16
N LEU A 19 17.28 21.43 -4.20
CA LEU A 19 17.46 19.99 -4.06
C LEU A 19 18.80 19.66 -3.40
N GLU A 20 19.89 20.30 -3.81
CA GLU A 20 21.21 20.08 -3.21
C GLU A 20 21.22 20.42 -1.71
N ASN A 21 20.53 21.49 -1.32
CA ASN A 21 20.30 21.83 0.08
C ASN A 21 19.49 20.75 0.81
N CYS A 22 18.41 20.24 0.21
CA CYS A 22 17.63 19.12 0.77
C CYS A 22 18.51 17.86 0.97
N LEU A 23 19.29 17.48 -0.05
CA LEU A 23 20.21 16.34 0.02
C LEU A 23 21.27 16.51 1.11
N SER A 24 21.77 17.73 1.32
CA SER A 24 22.75 18.00 2.39
C SER A 24 22.15 17.81 3.79
N PHE A 25 20.89 18.24 4.01
CA PHE A 25 20.18 17.98 5.26
C PHE A 25 19.89 16.49 5.49
N LEU A 26 19.50 15.76 4.43
CA LEU A 26 19.22 14.33 4.49
C LEU A 26 20.46 13.48 4.84
N LYS A 27 21.64 13.92 4.39
CA LYS A 27 22.95 13.32 4.71
C LYS A 27 23.52 13.82 6.04
N GLY A 28 22.78 14.65 6.78
CA GLY A 28 23.18 15.19 8.08
C GLY A 28 23.43 14.10 9.13
N ASN A 29 24.25 14.43 10.14
CA ASN A 29 24.70 13.46 11.16
C ASN A 29 23.70 13.29 12.32
N ASN A 30 22.69 14.14 12.44
CA ASN A 30 21.68 14.07 13.49
C ASN A 30 20.27 13.97 12.90
N ASP A 31 19.34 13.37 13.65
CA ASP A 31 17.99 13.12 13.13
C ASP A 31 17.21 14.41 12.89
N GLU A 32 17.44 15.47 13.66
CA GLU A 32 16.77 16.77 13.48
C GLU A 32 17.04 17.35 12.08
N GLN A 33 18.29 17.36 11.64
CA GLN A 33 18.67 17.79 10.29
C GLN A 33 18.02 16.90 9.23
N ARG A 34 18.00 15.59 9.45
CA ARG A 34 17.44 14.64 8.49
C ARG A 34 15.93 14.75 8.39
N LEU A 35 15.24 15.05 9.50
CA LEU A 35 13.80 15.34 9.52
C LEU A 35 13.50 16.64 8.77
N VAL A 36 14.32 17.68 8.92
CA VAL A 36 14.21 18.90 8.09
C VAL A 36 14.40 18.55 6.60
N GLY A 37 15.40 17.73 6.28
CA GLY A 37 15.64 17.23 4.93
C GLY A 37 14.43 16.48 4.37
N LEU A 38 13.81 15.59 5.14
CA LEU A 38 12.60 14.84 4.74
C LEU A 38 11.40 15.76 4.54
N LEU A 39 11.22 16.77 5.38
CA LEU A 39 10.16 17.76 5.20
C LEU A 39 10.35 18.53 3.88
N LEU A 40 11.60 18.89 3.53
CA LEU A 40 11.90 19.51 2.24
C LEU A 40 11.71 18.54 1.07
N ALA A 41 12.01 17.26 1.26
CA ALA A 41 11.84 16.20 0.26
C ALA A 41 10.39 16.08 -0.22
N THR A 42 9.40 16.44 0.63
CA THR A 42 7.97 16.45 0.25
C THR A 42 7.69 17.28 -1.01
N LYS A 43 8.51 18.30 -1.31
CA LYS A 43 8.38 19.13 -2.52
C LYS A 43 8.76 18.41 -3.82
N TYR A 44 9.58 17.37 -3.72
CA TYR A 44 10.14 16.66 -4.87
C TYR A 44 9.45 15.32 -5.12
N VAL A 45 8.88 14.72 -4.08
CA VAL A 45 8.17 13.43 -4.17
C VAL A 45 6.70 13.55 -4.63
N GLN A 46 6.22 14.76 -4.92
CA GLN A 46 4.84 15.04 -5.34
C GLN A 46 4.65 15.14 -6.86
N GLY A 47 5.65 14.81 -7.67
CA GLY A 47 5.56 14.87 -9.13
C GLY A 47 6.27 13.71 -9.84
N ASP A 48 6.33 13.79 -11.17
CA ASP A 48 6.91 12.74 -12.03
C ASP A 48 8.47 12.75 -12.07
N ASP A 49 9.11 13.54 -11.20
CA ASP A 49 10.57 13.65 -11.12
C ASP A 49 11.19 12.48 -10.35
N THR A 50 11.14 11.31 -10.99
CA THR A 50 11.70 10.06 -10.47
C THR A 50 13.20 10.18 -10.15
N SER A 51 13.96 10.97 -10.92
CA SER A 51 15.39 11.19 -10.69
C SER A 51 15.66 11.85 -9.33
N SER A 52 14.91 12.90 -8.99
CA SER A 52 15.04 13.54 -7.67
C SER A 52 14.63 12.60 -6.54
N VAL A 53 13.59 11.78 -6.74
CA VAL A 53 13.16 10.79 -5.73
C VAL A 53 14.23 9.74 -5.46
N VAL A 54 14.91 9.24 -6.50
CA VAL A 54 16.04 8.30 -6.35
C VAL A 54 17.20 8.96 -5.58
N GLN A 55 17.58 10.19 -5.92
CA GLN A 55 18.63 10.91 -5.19
C GLN A 55 18.26 11.15 -3.71
N ILE A 56 17.00 11.43 -3.43
CA ILE A 56 16.49 11.59 -2.06
C ILE A 56 16.53 10.25 -1.33
N PHE A 57 16.13 9.15 -1.96
CA PHE A 57 16.20 7.81 -1.38
C PHE A 57 17.64 7.46 -0.98
N ASP A 58 18.60 7.68 -1.86
CA ASP A 58 20.02 7.44 -1.60
C ASP A 58 20.56 8.33 -0.46
N ALA A 59 20.14 9.60 -0.41
CA ALA A 59 20.55 10.53 0.63
C ALA A 59 19.91 10.21 2.00
N VAL A 60 18.66 9.76 2.02
CA VAL A 60 17.95 9.31 3.22
C VAL A 60 18.61 8.04 3.74
N GLY A 61 18.88 7.06 2.87
CA GLY A 61 19.42 5.76 3.23
C GLY A 61 18.44 4.89 4.03
N ILE A 62 18.30 3.63 3.62
CA ILE A 62 17.34 2.68 4.21
C ILE A 62 17.50 2.51 5.73
N GLN A 63 18.71 2.65 6.26
CA GLN A 63 18.97 2.53 7.70
C GLN A 63 18.26 3.60 8.52
N PHE A 64 18.05 4.80 7.97
CA PHE A 64 17.30 5.84 8.67
C PHE A 64 15.80 5.54 8.69
N ILE A 65 15.27 5.02 7.58
CA ILE A 65 13.89 4.55 7.50
C ILE A 65 13.68 3.39 8.49
N ASN A 66 14.61 2.42 8.51
CA ASN A 66 14.59 1.32 9.49
C ASN A 66 14.63 1.84 10.92
N ARG A 67 15.43 2.87 11.19
CA ARG A 67 15.41 3.54 12.49
C ARG A 67 14.01 4.10 12.72
N LEU A 68 13.51 5.05 11.94
CA LEU A 68 12.19 5.66 12.16
C LEU A 68 11.03 4.64 12.31
N LEU A 69 11.03 3.54 11.55
CA LEU A 69 10.06 2.43 11.68
C LEU A 69 10.18 1.69 13.01
N ASN A 70 11.42 1.41 13.44
CA ASN A 70 11.70 0.71 14.70
C ASN A 70 11.78 1.66 15.90
N SER A 71 11.84 2.96 15.64
CA SER A 71 12.25 3.99 16.58
C SER A 71 11.27 5.14 16.62
N GLY A 72 10.48 5.18 17.69
CA GLY A 72 10.69 6.26 18.63
C GLY A 72 11.51 5.70 19.79
N VAL A 73 12.86 5.79 19.73
CA VAL A 73 13.75 5.14 20.74
C VAL A 73 13.43 5.61 22.17
N GLN A 74 12.83 6.80 22.32
CA GLN A 74 12.22 7.29 23.54
C GLN A 74 11.03 8.17 23.16
N GLY A 75 9.96 8.15 23.95
CA GLY A 75 8.79 9.01 23.73
C GLY A 75 7.46 8.37 24.07
N THR A 76 6.41 9.19 24.03
CA THR A 76 5.02 8.77 24.24
C THR A 76 4.52 7.89 23.10
N ALA A 77 3.37 7.23 23.29
CA ALA A 77 2.72 6.46 22.23
C ALA A 77 2.43 7.33 20.99
N GLU A 78 2.03 8.59 21.18
CA GLU A 78 1.77 9.52 20.05
C GLU A 78 3.06 9.82 19.27
N GLN A 79 4.19 10.03 19.96
CA GLN A 79 5.46 10.30 19.29
C GLN A 79 5.93 9.11 18.46
N LYS A 80 5.77 7.89 18.98
CA LYS A 80 6.10 6.66 18.24
C LYS A 80 5.22 6.52 17.00
N GLU A 81 3.92 6.78 17.13
CA GLU A 81 2.99 6.74 16.00
C GLU A 81 3.32 7.79 14.94
N ALA A 82 3.72 9.01 15.35
CA ALA A 82 4.15 10.05 14.41
C ALA A 82 5.39 9.65 13.60
N TYR A 83 6.37 8.98 14.23
CA TYR A 83 7.54 8.47 13.52
C TYR A 83 7.18 7.34 12.55
N VAL A 84 6.30 6.41 12.95
CA VAL A 84 5.79 5.37 12.06
C VAL A 84 5.05 5.99 10.87
N GLN A 85 4.17 6.95 11.12
CA GLN A 85 3.44 7.66 10.07
C GLN A 85 4.41 8.33 9.09
N LEU A 86 5.37 9.11 9.58
CA LEU A 86 6.37 9.75 8.73
C LEU A 86 7.16 8.74 7.90
N SER A 87 7.59 7.64 8.52
CA SER A 87 8.35 6.58 7.84
C SER A 87 7.55 5.97 6.69
N ILE A 88 6.28 5.64 6.96
CA ILE A 88 5.40 4.95 6.01
C ILE A 88 4.97 5.90 4.90
N SER A 89 4.69 7.18 5.19
CA SER A 89 4.43 8.18 4.15
C SER A 89 5.63 8.39 3.22
N VAL A 90 6.85 8.42 3.77
CA VAL A 90 8.09 8.53 2.97
C VAL A 90 8.32 7.26 2.14
N LEU A 91 8.15 6.09 2.72
CA LEU A 91 8.29 4.82 2.01
C LEU A 91 7.24 4.67 0.90
N SER A 92 6.00 5.09 1.15
CA SER A 92 4.90 5.13 0.18
C SER A 92 5.28 6.00 -1.02
N ALA A 93 5.88 7.17 -0.77
CA ALA A 93 6.37 8.04 -1.81
C ALA A 93 7.49 7.40 -2.65
N PHE A 94 8.43 6.68 -2.02
CA PHE A 94 9.47 5.94 -2.75
C PHE A 94 8.91 4.78 -3.58
N CYS A 95 7.92 4.07 -3.06
CA CYS A 95 7.24 2.97 -3.75
C CYS A 95 6.48 3.41 -5.02
N ARG A 96 6.29 4.73 -5.25
CA ARG A 96 5.76 5.25 -6.52
C ARG A 96 6.77 5.17 -7.67
N VAL A 97 8.07 5.05 -7.36
CA VAL A 97 9.12 4.84 -8.35
C VAL A 97 9.35 3.33 -8.51
N PRO A 98 9.02 2.72 -9.68
CA PRO A 98 9.06 1.27 -9.84
C PRO A 98 10.44 0.64 -9.56
N GLU A 99 11.52 1.34 -9.93
CA GLU A 99 12.90 0.88 -9.67
C GLU A 99 13.18 0.73 -8.17
N LEU A 100 12.75 1.70 -7.36
CA LEU A 100 12.90 1.64 -5.90
C LEU A 100 11.96 0.59 -5.31
N ALA A 101 10.69 0.56 -5.74
CA ALA A 101 9.69 -0.38 -5.25
C ALA A 101 10.08 -1.86 -5.48
N ALA A 102 10.85 -2.13 -6.54
CA ALA A 102 11.38 -3.45 -6.84
C ALA A 102 12.73 -3.76 -6.15
N SER A 103 13.33 -2.82 -5.42
CA SER A 103 14.62 -3.00 -4.79
C SER A 103 14.55 -3.96 -3.59
N ASP A 104 15.66 -4.62 -3.29
CA ASP A 104 15.77 -5.51 -2.13
C ASP A 104 15.53 -4.72 -0.82
N GLU A 105 16.02 -3.47 -0.74
CA GLU A 105 15.83 -2.62 0.44
C GLU A 105 14.35 -2.36 0.76
N ILE A 106 13.50 -2.20 -0.25
CA ILE A 106 12.05 -1.98 -0.06
C ILE A 106 11.32 -3.31 0.13
N THR A 107 11.62 -4.33 -0.68
CA THR A 107 10.93 -5.62 -0.60
C THR A 107 11.20 -6.35 0.72
N GLU A 108 12.38 -6.17 1.32
CA GLU A 108 12.67 -6.64 2.68
C GLU A 108 11.77 -6.02 3.76
N LYS A 109 11.08 -4.90 3.47
CA LYS A 109 10.14 -4.27 4.42
C LYS A 109 8.75 -4.91 4.42
N ILE A 110 8.44 -5.81 3.47
CA ILE A 110 7.12 -6.45 3.37
C ILE A 110 6.65 -7.02 4.73
N PRO A 111 7.45 -7.81 5.48
CA PRO A 111 7.01 -8.33 6.77
C PRO A 111 6.68 -7.22 7.77
N THR A 112 7.49 -6.16 7.82
CA THR A 112 7.26 -5.00 8.70
C THR A 112 5.97 -4.26 8.33
N LEU A 113 5.70 -4.08 7.04
CA LEU A 113 4.46 -3.46 6.54
C LEU A 113 3.24 -4.27 6.97
N LEU A 114 3.28 -5.60 6.81
CA LEU A 114 2.19 -6.48 7.24
C LEU A 114 1.98 -6.44 8.76
N GLU A 115 3.05 -6.40 9.55
CA GLU A 115 2.95 -6.24 11.01
C GLU A 115 2.33 -4.90 11.42
N ILE A 116 2.55 -3.84 10.65
CA ILE A 116 1.88 -2.55 10.87
C ILE A 116 0.38 -2.68 10.56
N LEU A 117 0.00 -3.29 9.44
CA LEU A 117 -1.42 -3.50 9.09
C LEU A 117 -2.17 -4.29 10.16
N LYS A 118 -1.56 -5.37 10.68
CA LYS A 118 -2.15 -6.21 11.75
C LYS A 118 -2.42 -5.44 13.04
N LYS A 119 -1.65 -4.38 13.32
CA LYS A 119 -1.84 -3.52 14.51
C LYS A 119 -2.99 -2.53 14.39
N ARG A 120 -3.67 -2.48 13.24
CA ARG A 120 -4.84 -1.61 12.98
C ARG A 120 -4.52 -0.13 13.29
N PRO A 121 -3.57 0.47 12.55
CA PRO A 121 -3.17 1.85 12.79
C PRO A 121 -4.27 2.81 12.32
N LYS A 122 -4.06 4.11 12.53
CA LYS A 122 -4.92 5.16 11.93
C LYS A 122 -5.00 5.02 10.41
N ASP A 123 -6.13 5.43 9.84
CA ASP A 123 -6.41 5.34 8.40
C ASP A 123 -5.31 5.96 7.53
N THR A 124 -4.68 7.05 7.96
CA THR A 124 -3.59 7.68 7.19
C THR A 124 -2.37 6.76 7.05
N ILE A 125 -1.96 6.11 8.13
CA ILE A 125 -0.86 5.14 8.14
C ILE A 125 -1.27 3.88 7.37
N LEU A 126 -2.52 3.46 7.53
CA LEU A 126 -3.09 2.28 6.88
C LEU A 126 -3.05 2.42 5.35
N VAL A 127 -3.53 3.55 4.82
CA VAL A 127 -3.53 3.86 3.39
C VAL A 127 -2.12 3.91 2.85
N ASP A 128 -1.21 4.67 3.47
CA ASP A 128 0.18 4.75 2.98
C ASP A 128 0.89 3.38 3.02
N CYS A 129 0.59 2.54 4.01
CA CYS A 129 1.12 1.18 4.08
C CYS A 129 0.60 0.28 2.93
N LEU A 130 -0.69 0.39 2.61
CA LEU A 130 -1.29 -0.32 1.47
C LEU A 130 -0.71 0.18 0.15
N GLU A 131 -0.51 1.49 -0.01
CA GLU A 131 0.12 2.08 -1.19
C GLU A 131 1.56 1.61 -1.38
N CYS A 132 2.34 1.41 -0.30
CA CYS A 132 3.65 0.76 -0.38
C CYS A 132 3.54 -0.64 -1.02
N LEU A 133 2.64 -1.47 -0.50
CA LEU A 133 2.46 -2.84 -0.97
C LEU A 133 1.90 -2.91 -2.41
N ILE A 134 1.05 -1.95 -2.80
CA ILE A 134 0.59 -1.76 -4.17
C ILE A 134 1.76 -1.42 -5.08
N GLY A 135 2.62 -0.47 -4.69
CA GLY A 135 3.83 -0.09 -5.44
C GLY A 135 4.74 -1.28 -5.67
N ILE A 136 5.06 -2.04 -4.62
CA ILE A 136 5.87 -3.27 -4.70
C ILE A 136 5.22 -4.31 -5.63
N SER A 137 3.90 -4.53 -5.49
CA SER A 137 3.16 -5.47 -6.33
C SER A 137 3.09 -5.05 -7.80
N ALA A 138 3.05 -3.74 -8.08
CA ALA A 138 2.99 -3.20 -9.42
C ALA A 138 4.36 -3.19 -10.11
N ALA A 139 5.43 -3.04 -9.34
CA ALA A 139 6.79 -2.95 -9.85
C ALA A 139 7.35 -4.28 -10.36
N SER A 140 6.95 -5.42 -9.77
CA SER A 140 7.41 -6.73 -10.25
C SER A 140 6.49 -7.90 -9.83
N ASP A 141 6.50 -8.97 -10.63
CA ASP A 141 5.83 -10.23 -10.26
C ASP A 141 6.47 -10.88 -9.02
N GLN A 142 7.78 -10.74 -8.87
CA GLN A 142 8.50 -11.20 -7.68
C GLN A 142 8.02 -10.46 -6.40
N GLY A 143 7.66 -9.18 -6.51
CA GLY A 143 7.03 -8.41 -5.44
C GLY A 143 5.71 -9.04 -5.00
N LYS A 144 4.82 -9.38 -5.95
CA LYS A 144 3.55 -10.08 -5.66
C LYS A 144 3.77 -11.42 -4.96
N VAL A 145 4.72 -12.22 -5.47
CA VAL A 145 5.08 -13.52 -4.87
C VAL A 145 5.60 -13.35 -3.45
N SER A 146 6.44 -12.34 -3.20
CA SER A 146 7.03 -12.08 -1.88
C SER A 146 5.98 -11.61 -0.88
N ILE A 147 5.07 -10.72 -1.29
CA ILE A 147 3.93 -10.28 -0.48
C ILE A 147 3.03 -11.46 -0.12
N LYS A 148 2.72 -12.32 -1.10
CA LYS A 148 1.89 -13.50 -0.88
C LYS A 148 2.53 -14.50 0.08
N LYS A 149 3.81 -14.84 -0.13
CA LYS A 149 4.58 -15.73 0.75
C LYS A 149 4.68 -15.22 2.19
N ALA A 150 4.58 -13.90 2.39
CA ALA A 150 4.54 -13.29 3.71
C ALA A 150 3.16 -13.37 4.40
N GLY A 151 2.17 -14.04 3.79
CA GLY A 151 0.84 -14.24 4.37
C GLY A 151 -0.06 -13.01 4.27
N ALA A 152 0.14 -12.15 3.28
CA ALA A 152 -0.58 -10.88 3.18
C ALA A 152 -2.09 -11.02 2.92
N LEU A 153 -2.53 -12.06 2.19
CA LEU A 153 -3.91 -12.17 1.71
C LEU A 153 -4.94 -12.11 2.85
N SER A 154 -4.72 -12.85 3.95
CA SER A 154 -5.63 -12.83 5.10
C SER A 154 -5.72 -11.45 5.75
N VAL A 155 -4.57 -10.80 5.96
CA VAL A 155 -4.47 -9.45 6.53
C VAL A 155 -5.19 -8.42 5.66
N LEU A 156 -5.03 -8.50 4.34
CA LEU A 156 -5.63 -7.58 3.38
C LEU A 156 -7.14 -7.78 3.23
N MET A 157 -7.61 -9.02 3.24
CA MET A 157 -9.05 -9.33 3.27
C MET A 157 -9.69 -8.82 4.57
N GLU A 158 -9.00 -8.94 5.70
CA GLU A 158 -9.45 -8.34 6.95
C GLU A 158 -9.49 -6.81 6.89
N CYS A 159 -8.48 -6.16 6.28
CA CYS A 159 -8.51 -4.71 6.05
C CYS A 159 -9.72 -4.30 5.20
N LEU A 160 -9.98 -5.03 4.10
CA LEU A 160 -11.10 -4.78 3.22
C LEU A 160 -12.44 -4.89 3.97
N ALA A 161 -12.63 -5.96 4.74
CA ALA A 161 -13.86 -6.23 5.48
C ALA A 161 -14.15 -5.20 6.60
N ARG A 162 -13.10 -4.61 7.19
CA ARG A 162 -13.22 -3.59 8.24
C ARG A 162 -13.39 -2.18 7.72
N SER A 163 -13.06 -1.93 6.46
CA SER A 163 -13.06 -0.58 5.88
C SER A 163 -14.46 -0.15 5.49
N SER A 164 -14.78 1.13 5.65
CA SER A 164 -16.03 1.67 5.10
C SER A 164 -16.00 1.62 3.58
N SER A 165 -17.09 1.16 2.97
CA SER A 165 -17.22 1.05 1.51
C SER A 165 -16.92 2.41 0.84
N GLY A 166 -15.96 2.41 -0.09
CA GLY A 166 -15.54 3.61 -0.82
C GLY A 166 -14.51 4.49 -0.12
N SER A 167 -14.03 4.14 1.09
CA SER A 167 -12.84 4.78 1.67
C SER A 167 -11.57 4.44 0.87
N ASP A 168 -10.55 5.28 0.95
CA ASP A 168 -9.25 5.04 0.32
C ASP A 168 -8.64 3.71 0.76
N CYS A 169 -8.79 3.36 2.05
CA CYS A 169 -8.34 2.08 2.57
C CYS A 169 -9.09 0.90 1.95
N PHE A 170 -10.42 1.02 1.76
CA PHE A 170 -11.21 0.00 1.08
C PHE A 170 -10.72 -0.20 -0.36
N LEU A 171 -10.53 0.88 -1.10
CA LEU A 171 -10.07 0.85 -2.49
C LEU A 171 -8.67 0.25 -2.62
N ALA A 172 -7.73 0.67 -1.77
CA ALA A 172 -6.36 0.17 -1.76
C ALA A 172 -6.31 -1.32 -1.39
N SER A 173 -7.09 -1.74 -0.39
CA SER A 173 -7.21 -3.15 0.00
C SER A 173 -7.82 -4.00 -1.13
N LEU A 174 -8.91 -3.52 -1.75
CA LEU A 174 -9.59 -4.18 -2.86
C LEU A 174 -8.61 -4.44 -4.02
N LYS A 175 -7.92 -3.37 -4.46
CA LYS A 175 -6.94 -3.43 -5.54
C LYS A 175 -5.81 -4.41 -5.23
N LEU A 176 -5.27 -4.36 -4.01
CA LEU A 176 -4.15 -5.22 -3.64
C LEU A 176 -4.56 -6.70 -3.55
N VAL A 177 -5.72 -7.01 -2.96
CA VAL A 177 -6.27 -8.38 -2.97
C VAL A 177 -6.45 -8.87 -4.40
N GLN A 178 -7.03 -8.06 -5.29
CA GLN A 178 -7.16 -8.43 -6.71
C GLN A 178 -5.82 -8.71 -7.39
N MET A 179 -4.80 -7.88 -7.13
CA MET A 179 -3.46 -8.07 -7.71
C MET A 179 -2.82 -9.40 -7.26
N LEU A 180 -2.98 -9.76 -5.98
CA LEU A 180 -2.41 -10.98 -5.42
C LEU A 180 -3.21 -12.24 -5.80
N MET A 181 -4.54 -12.14 -5.92
CA MET A 181 -5.40 -13.25 -6.38
C MET A 181 -5.16 -13.63 -7.85
N ARG A 182 -4.53 -12.76 -8.65
CA ARG A 182 -4.07 -13.08 -10.01
C ARG A 182 -2.82 -13.96 -10.03
N VAL A 183 -2.11 -14.10 -8.90
CA VAL A 183 -1.00 -15.04 -8.75
C VAL A 183 -1.55 -16.35 -8.22
N ASN A 184 -1.20 -17.48 -8.86
CA ASN A 184 -1.67 -18.82 -8.51
C ASN A 184 -1.71 -19.06 -7.00
N VAL A 185 -2.90 -19.34 -6.47
CA VAL A 185 -3.17 -19.69 -5.07
C VAL A 185 -3.28 -21.21 -4.99
N SER A 186 -2.53 -21.82 -4.07
CA SER A 186 -2.62 -23.26 -3.86
C SER A 186 -3.93 -23.64 -3.17
N GLU A 187 -4.32 -24.91 -3.27
CA GLU A 187 -5.50 -25.41 -2.56
C GLU A 187 -5.35 -25.29 -1.04
N GLU A 188 -4.15 -25.53 -0.52
CA GLU A 188 -3.82 -25.35 0.91
C GLU A 188 -4.01 -23.89 1.34
N GLU A 189 -3.51 -22.93 0.56
CA GLU A 189 -3.69 -21.50 0.84
C GLU A 189 -5.18 -21.10 0.80
N ILE A 190 -5.97 -21.64 -0.13
CA ILE A 190 -7.42 -21.38 -0.19
C ILE A 190 -8.11 -21.92 1.07
N GLY A 191 -7.73 -23.11 1.54
CA GLY A 191 -8.25 -23.68 2.77
C GLY A 191 -7.99 -22.80 3.99
N GLU A 192 -6.75 -22.30 4.13
CA GLU A 192 -6.41 -21.37 5.22
C GLU A 192 -7.15 -20.02 5.13
N LEU A 193 -7.45 -19.58 3.90
CA LEU A 193 -8.13 -18.31 3.63
C LEU A 193 -9.67 -18.43 3.59
N ALA A 194 -10.24 -19.63 3.75
CA ALA A 194 -11.66 -19.91 3.51
C ALA A 194 -12.60 -18.91 4.19
N SER A 195 -12.45 -18.69 5.50
CA SER A 195 -13.29 -17.76 6.25
C SER A 195 -13.07 -16.30 5.83
N SER A 196 -11.83 -15.92 5.47
CA SER A 196 -11.51 -14.58 4.96
C SER A 196 -12.10 -14.32 3.57
N ILE A 197 -12.07 -15.33 2.69
CA ILE A 197 -12.70 -15.28 1.36
C ILE A 197 -14.21 -15.11 1.51
N LEU A 198 -14.85 -15.91 2.37
CA LEU A 198 -16.29 -15.85 2.59
C LEU A 198 -16.72 -14.48 3.13
N SER A 199 -16.01 -13.95 4.13
CA SER A 199 -16.27 -12.60 4.65
C SER A 199 -16.06 -11.53 3.58
N THR A 200 -15.07 -11.69 2.70
CA THR A 200 -14.85 -10.76 1.58
C THR A 200 -15.99 -10.80 0.59
N ILE A 201 -16.50 -11.99 0.23
CA ILE A 201 -17.65 -12.15 -0.66
C ILE A 201 -18.88 -11.42 -0.09
N GLU A 202 -19.17 -11.59 1.19
CA GLU A 202 -20.29 -10.93 1.88
C GLU A 202 -20.19 -9.39 1.80
N VAL A 203 -19.00 -8.84 2.07
CA VAL A 203 -18.75 -7.39 2.04
C VAL A 203 -18.94 -6.82 0.63
N LEU A 204 -18.45 -7.52 -0.40
CA LEU A 204 -18.59 -7.09 -1.78
C LEU A 204 -20.03 -7.22 -2.28
N ALA A 205 -20.74 -8.27 -1.88
CA ALA A 205 -22.14 -8.46 -2.24
C ALA A 205 -23.06 -7.41 -1.59
N GLU A 206 -22.81 -7.06 -0.32
CA GLU A 206 -23.50 -5.96 0.36
C GLU A 206 -23.22 -4.61 -0.35
N LEU A 207 -21.97 -4.36 -0.77
CA LEU A 207 -21.62 -3.17 -1.53
C LEU A 207 -22.40 -3.07 -2.84
N LEU A 208 -22.58 -4.18 -3.55
CA LEU A 208 -23.28 -4.22 -4.83
C LEU A 208 -24.81 -4.13 -4.69
N SER A 209 -25.36 -4.69 -3.60
CA SER A 209 -26.79 -4.71 -3.31
C SER A 209 -27.33 -3.32 -2.90
N ARG A 210 -26.44 -2.42 -2.46
CA ARG A 210 -26.82 -1.05 -2.10
C ARG A 210 -27.09 -0.21 -3.36
N GLU A 211 -28.34 0.25 -3.52
CA GLU A 211 -28.80 1.15 -4.61
C GLU A 211 -28.21 2.58 -4.57
N LEU A 212 -27.22 2.87 -3.73
CA LEU A 212 -26.71 4.22 -3.54
C LEU A 212 -25.65 4.61 -4.57
N ASN A 213 -25.46 5.94 -4.73
CA ASN A 213 -24.51 6.75 -5.53
C ASN A 213 -23.02 6.33 -5.50
N THR A 214 -22.75 5.04 -5.39
CA THR A 214 -21.43 4.43 -5.47
C THR A 214 -20.93 4.58 -6.89
N LEU A 215 -19.67 5.02 -7.01
CA LEU A 215 -19.01 5.21 -8.30
C LEU A 215 -19.10 3.91 -9.12
N GLU A 216 -19.50 3.99 -10.38
CA GLU A 216 -19.60 2.83 -11.28
C GLU A 216 -18.28 2.04 -11.34
N SER A 217 -17.15 2.73 -11.24
CA SER A 217 -15.82 2.13 -11.17
C SER A 217 -15.64 1.21 -9.96
N LEU A 218 -16.14 1.60 -8.78
CA LEU A 218 -16.04 0.79 -7.56
C LEU A 218 -16.88 -0.47 -7.66
N LYS A 219 -18.08 -0.38 -8.27
CA LYS A 219 -18.90 -1.58 -8.53
C LYS A 219 -18.20 -2.53 -9.48
N LEU A 220 -17.55 -2.01 -10.52
CA LEU A 220 -16.77 -2.82 -11.45
C LEU A 220 -15.61 -3.52 -10.74
N ASP A 221 -14.84 -2.82 -9.92
CA ASP A 221 -13.73 -3.41 -9.16
C ASP A 221 -14.24 -4.49 -8.18
N ALA A 222 -15.35 -4.23 -7.49
CA ALA A 222 -15.97 -5.22 -6.61
C ALA A 222 -16.41 -6.48 -7.37
N LEU A 223 -17.06 -6.33 -8.53
CA LEU A 223 -17.47 -7.44 -9.39
C LEU A 223 -16.27 -8.26 -9.89
N LEU A 224 -15.18 -7.59 -10.28
CA LEU A 224 -13.97 -8.27 -10.73
C LEU A 224 -13.34 -9.11 -9.61
N LEU A 225 -13.33 -8.62 -8.37
CA LEU A 225 -12.84 -9.41 -7.25
C LEU A 225 -13.79 -10.57 -6.94
N LEU A 226 -15.10 -10.34 -6.92
CA LEU A 226 -16.10 -11.41 -6.73
C LEU A 226 -15.95 -12.50 -7.78
N GLN A 227 -15.78 -12.15 -9.05
CA GLN A 227 -15.58 -13.14 -10.11
C GLN A 227 -14.33 -14.00 -9.87
N MET A 228 -13.27 -13.42 -9.29
CA MET A 228 -12.07 -14.19 -8.93
C MET A 228 -12.31 -15.11 -7.75
N LEU A 229 -13.05 -14.68 -6.72
CA LEU A 229 -13.32 -15.45 -5.49
C LEU A 229 -14.42 -16.50 -5.66
N CYS A 230 -15.37 -16.27 -6.57
CA CYS A 230 -16.51 -17.14 -6.84
C CYS A 230 -16.26 -18.14 -7.98
N LYS A 231 -15.00 -18.39 -8.33
CA LYS A 231 -14.67 -19.48 -9.26
C LYS A 231 -15.11 -20.82 -8.67
N PRO A 232 -15.72 -21.73 -9.47
CA PRO A 232 -16.20 -23.02 -8.97
C PRO A 232 -15.13 -23.78 -8.17
N GLU A 233 -13.88 -23.77 -8.64
CA GLU A 233 -12.78 -24.48 -7.99
C GLU A 233 -12.48 -23.94 -6.58
N ILE A 234 -12.64 -22.62 -6.38
CA ILE A 234 -12.46 -21.99 -5.07
C ILE A 234 -13.67 -22.28 -4.18
N LEU A 235 -14.90 -22.14 -4.72
CA LEU A 235 -16.12 -22.35 -3.94
C LEU A 235 -16.29 -23.80 -3.50
N ASP A 236 -16.00 -24.77 -4.36
CA ASP A 236 -16.04 -26.20 -4.04
C ASP A 236 -15.02 -26.54 -2.94
N LEU A 237 -13.84 -25.93 -3.02
CA LEU A 237 -12.80 -26.11 -2.02
C LEU A 237 -13.18 -25.48 -0.69
N ILE A 238 -13.70 -24.26 -0.68
CA ILE A 238 -14.22 -23.62 0.55
C ILE A 238 -15.36 -24.44 1.15
N ALA A 239 -16.29 -24.96 0.34
CA ALA A 239 -17.37 -25.83 0.80
C ALA A 239 -16.86 -27.11 1.48
N SER A 240 -15.68 -27.60 1.10
CA SER A 240 -15.04 -28.75 1.75
C SER A 240 -14.45 -28.41 3.14
N PHE A 241 -14.10 -27.15 3.38
CA PHE A 241 -13.50 -26.67 4.63
C PHE A 241 -14.50 -26.03 5.59
N GLU A 242 -15.55 -25.39 5.09
CA GLU A 242 -16.53 -24.62 5.86
C GLU A 242 -17.92 -25.26 5.77
N THR A 243 -18.36 -25.93 6.83
CA THR A 243 -19.66 -26.62 6.88
C THR A 243 -20.86 -25.68 6.77
N VAL A 244 -20.67 -24.40 7.12
CA VAL A 244 -21.69 -23.34 7.09
C VAL A 244 -21.66 -22.56 5.77
N PHE A 245 -20.79 -22.97 4.83
CA PHE A 245 -20.55 -22.24 3.57
C PHE A 245 -21.85 -21.96 2.79
N TYR A 246 -22.66 -22.99 2.54
CA TYR A 246 -23.90 -22.83 1.78
C TYR A 246 -24.94 -21.97 2.52
N GLU A 247 -24.99 -22.03 3.86
CA GLU A 247 -25.90 -21.19 4.65
C GLU A 247 -25.51 -19.70 4.55
N ARG A 248 -24.21 -19.40 4.55
CA ARG A 248 -23.69 -18.02 4.42
C ARG A 248 -23.77 -17.50 2.99
N LEU A 249 -23.59 -18.35 1.97
CA LEU A 249 -23.63 -17.93 0.56
C LEU A 249 -25.06 -17.86 -0.01
N SER A 250 -26.00 -18.65 0.54
CA SER A 250 -27.39 -18.76 0.02
C SER A 250 -28.12 -17.43 -0.15
N PRO A 251 -28.01 -16.43 0.75
CA PRO A 251 -28.67 -15.14 0.56
C PRO A 251 -28.18 -14.37 -0.68
N PHE A 252 -26.93 -14.63 -1.11
CA PHE A 252 -26.28 -13.88 -2.17
C PHE A 252 -26.45 -14.53 -3.55
N LEU A 253 -26.51 -15.87 -3.62
CA LEU A 253 -26.82 -16.60 -4.85
C LEU A 253 -28.25 -16.38 -5.36
N GLN A 254 -29.13 -15.79 -4.56
CA GLN A 254 -30.50 -15.45 -4.97
C GLN A 254 -30.60 -14.05 -5.60
N VAL A 255 -29.53 -13.25 -5.53
CA VAL A 255 -29.47 -11.86 -6.00
C VAL A 255 -28.83 -11.74 -7.39
N PHE A 256 -28.15 -12.80 -7.86
CA PHE A 256 -27.54 -12.92 -9.19
C PHE A 256 -28.18 -14.05 -9.98
#